data_AF-A0A932EI89-F1
#
_entry.id   AF-A0A932EI89-F1
#
_cell.length_a   1.000
_cell.length_b   1.000
_cell.length_c   1.000
_cell.angle_alpha   90.00
_cell.angle_beta   90.00
_cell.angle_gamma   90.00
#
_symmetry.space_group_name_H-M   'P 1'
#
loop_
_entity.id
_entity.type
_entity.pdbx_description
1 polymer ?
#
loop_
_entity_poly.entity_id
_entity_poly.type
_entity_poly.pdbx_seq_one_letter_code
_entity_poly.pdbx_strand_id
1 'polypeptide(L)'
;MSRRAFEIAVIALALSLGRAEAQNSPPSRSVWDSTYTAAQATKGETAFRYSCANCHALAQFSGPSFLGAWEGGSAQELFHLIREEMPFDNPGTLPREQYVDILAYLFKLNGFPAGSRPLPGEPLELKQIRIQSKPEAK
;
A
#
# COMPACT_ATOMS: atom_id res chain seq x y z
N MET A 1 12.31 71.75 -11.34
CA MET A 1 11.24 72.21 -10.44
C MET A 1 9.95 72.34 -11.23
N SER A 2 9.11 71.30 -11.28
CA SER A 2 7.70 71.38 -11.70
C SER A 2 7.01 70.07 -11.32
N ARG A 3 6.15 70.16 -10.30
CA ARG A 3 5.28 69.10 -9.79
C ARG A 3 4.29 68.68 -10.89
N ARG A 4 4.06 67.38 -11.07
CA ARG A 4 2.87 66.88 -11.77
C ARG A 4 2.15 65.87 -10.89
N ALA A 5 0.84 65.99 -10.95
CA ALA A 5 -0.14 65.53 -9.98
C ALA A 5 -0.23 64.01 -9.90
N PHE A 6 -0.65 63.56 -8.72
CA PHE A 6 -1.16 62.24 -8.43
C PHE A 6 -2.24 61.83 -9.44
N GLU A 7 -1.95 60.80 -10.23
CA GLU A 7 -2.96 60.00 -10.92
C GLU A 7 -3.27 58.80 -10.01
N ILE A 8 -4.56 58.65 -9.69
CA ILE A 8 -5.08 57.58 -8.85
C ILE A 8 -5.02 56.27 -9.65
N ALA A 9 -4.06 55.41 -9.32
CA ALA A 9 -3.99 54.07 -9.88
C ALA A 9 -5.08 53.17 -9.25
N VAL A 10 -6.12 52.86 -10.02
CA VAL A 10 -7.11 51.83 -9.67
C VAL A 10 -6.42 50.47 -9.76
N ILE A 11 -6.06 49.89 -8.61
CA ILE A 11 -5.56 48.52 -8.52
C ILE A 11 -6.75 47.58 -8.71
N ALA A 12 -6.89 47.03 -9.92
CA ALA A 12 -7.80 45.91 -10.18
C ALA A 12 -7.21 44.65 -9.52
N LEU A 13 -7.71 44.32 -8.33
CA LEU A 13 -7.38 43.07 -7.64
C LEU A 13 -8.06 41.91 -8.37
N ALA A 14 -7.34 41.26 -9.27
CA ALA A 14 -7.79 40.04 -9.92
C ALA A 14 -7.84 38.90 -8.88
N LEU A 15 -9.05 38.60 -8.39
CA LEU A 15 -9.35 37.41 -7.60
C LEU A 15 -9.17 36.17 -8.49
N SER A 16 -7.98 35.59 -8.47
CA SER A 16 -7.73 34.27 -9.04
C SER A 16 -8.49 33.23 -8.22
N LEU A 17 -9.69 32.87 -8.68
CA LEU A 17 -10.43 31.68 -8.26
C LEU A 17 -9.58 30.45 -8.59
N GLY A 18 -8.82 29.97 -7.59
CA GLY A 18 -8.11 28.70 -7.69
C GLY A 18 -9.11 27.59 -7.99
N ARG A 19 -8.98 26.94 -9.15
CA ARG A 19 -9.61 25.64 -9.38
C ARG A 19 -9.03 24.67 -8.37
N ALA A 20 -9.86 24.20 -7.44
CA ALA A 20 -9.54 23.00 -6.68
C ALA A 20 -9.47 21.85 -7.70
N GLU A 21 -8.27 21.46 -8.10
CA GLU A 21 -8.05 20.14 -8.69
C GLU A 21 -8.44 19.14 -7.61
N ALA A 22 -9.66 18.61 -7.73
CA ALA A 22 -10.04 17.39 -7.03
C ALA A 22 -8.93 16.38 -7.34
N GLN A 23 -8.13 16.03 -6.33
CA GLN A 23 -7.12 15.00 -6.46
C GLN A 23 -7.85 13.71 -6.83
N ASN A 24 -7.88 13.40 -8.12
CA ASN A 24 -8.35 12.12 -8.64
C ASN A 24 -7.40 11.06 -8.10
N SER A 25 -7.69 10.58 -6.89
CA SER A 25 -7.06 9.38 -6.37
C SER A 25 -7.39 8.27 -7.36
N PRO A 26 -6.39 7.51 -7.86
CA PRO A 26 -6.66 6.36 -8.69
C PRO A 26 -7.70 5.45 -8.01
N PRO A 27 -8.62 4.83 -8.76
CA PRO A 27 -9.58 3.91 -8.17
C PRO A 27 -8.84 2.86 -7.35
N SER A 28 -9.25 2.69 -6.08
CA SER A 28 -8.64 1.69 -5.21
C SER A 28 -8.86 0.30 -5.80
N ARG A 29 -7.77 -0.44 -5.98
CA ARG A 29 -7.78 -1.86 -6.36
C ARG A 29 -7.82 -2.74 -5.11
N SER A 30 -8.07 -4.02 -5.27
CA SER A 30 -8.05 -4.99 -4.20
C SER A 30 -7.03 -6.10 -4.46
N VAL A 31 -6.78 -6.91 -3.44
CA VAL A 31 -5.98 -8.14 -3.55
C VAL A 31 -6.48 -9.10 -4.64
N TRP A 32 -7.75 -9.00 -5.06
CA TRP A 32 -8.33 -9.80 -6.16
C TRP A 32 -7.94 -9.32 -7.57
N ASP A 33 -7.36 -8.12 -7.70
CA ASP A 33 -6.91 -7.56 -8.99
C ASP A 33 -5.50 -8.05 -9.37
N SER A 34 -5.15 -9.26 -8.97
CA SER A 34 -3.89 -9.95 -9.34
C SER A 34 -2.64 -9.11 -9.09
N THR A 35 -2.49 -8.67 -7.84
CA THR A 35 -1.65 -7.52 -7.44
C THR A 35 -0.18 -7.85 -7.16
N TYR A 36 0.21 -9.11 -7.29
CA TYR A 36 1.56 -9.61 -7.06
C TYR A 36 1.92 -10.69 -8.09
N THR A 37 3.21 -10.98 -8.26
CA THR A 37 3.66 -12.07 -9.15
C THR A 37 3.92 -13.36 -8.39
N ALA A 38 3.76 -14.51 -9.05
CA ALA A 38 4.14 -15.81 -8.48
C ALA A 38 5.61 -15.84 -8.03
N ALA A 39 6.50 -15.18 -8.78
CA ALA A 39 7.92 -15.09 -8.43
C ALA A 39 8.15 -14.33 -7.11
N GLN A 40 7.45 -13.22 -6.87
CA GLN A 40 7.51 -12.51 -5.58
C GLN A 40 7.01 -13.39 -4.45
N ALA A 41 5.88 -14.08 -4.63
CA ALA A 41 5.37 -14.95 -3.58
C ALA A 41 6.32 -16.12 -3.27
N THR A 42 7.05 -16.67 -4.25
CA THR A 42 8.08 -17.70 -4.03
C THR A 42 9.29 -17.15 -3.25
N LYS A 43 9.75 -15.93 -3.56
CA LYS A 43 10.80 -15.26 -2.77
C LYS A 43 10.32 -15.00 -1.35
N GLY A 44 9.07 -14.56 -1.20
CA GLY A 44 8.44 -14.29 0.08
C GLY A 44 8.29 -15.51 0.96
N GLU A 45 7.94 -16.66 0.36
CA GLU A 45 7.91 -17.94 1.06
C GLU A 45 9.28 -18.30 1.63
N THR A 46 10.34 -18.05 0.85
CA THR A 46 11.71 -18.27 1.28
C THR A 46 12.08 -17.33 2.43
N ALA A 47 11.84 -16.03 2.29
CA ALA A 47 12.11 -15.04 3.33
C ALA A 47 11.32 -15.32 4.63
N PHE A 48 10.03 -15.67 4.51
CA PHE A 48 9.19 -16.04 5.64
C PHE A 48 9.77 -17.24 6.40
N ARG A 49 10.23 -18.28 5.69
CA ARG A 49 10.84 -19.46 6.31
C ARG A 49 12.09 -19.13 7.12
N TYR A 50 12.90 -18.18 6.68
CA TYR A 50 14.14 -17.81 7.37
C TYR A 50 13.92 -16.82 8.51
N SER A 51 12.98 -15.90 8.37
CA SER A 51 12.84 -14.74 9.27
C SER A 51 11.59 -14.78 10.15
N CYS A 52 10.57 -15.57 9.81
CA CYS A 52 9.27 -15.56 10.50
C CYS A 52 8.93 -16.92 11.12
N ALA A 53 9.29 -18.02 10.46
CA ALA A 53 8.84 -19.37 10.83
C ALA A 53 9.43 -19.92 12.14
N ASN A 54 10.43 -19.26 12.72
CA ASN A 54 10.97 -19.62 14.04
C ASN A 54 9.98 -19.31 15.18
N CYS A 55 9.11 -18.31 14.99
CA CYS A 55 8.16 -17.84 16.00
C CYS A 55 6.71 -17.99 15.56
N HIS A 56 6.43 -17.94 14.25
CA HIS A 56 5.07 -17.99 13.72
C HIS A 56 4.80 -19.24 12.91
N ALA A 57 3.64 -19.85 13.15
CA ALA A 57 3.12 -20.93 12.34
C ALA A 57 2.33 -20.36 11.15
N LEU A 58 2.47 -20.99 9.97
CA LEU A 58 1.78 -20.56 8.74
C LEU A 58 0.26 -20.44 8.92
N ALA A 59 -0.34 -21.33 9.71
CA ALA A 59 -1.78 -21.33 9.96
C ALA A 59 -2.31 -20.02 10.58
N GLN A 60 -1.44 -19.23 11.23
CA GLN A 60 -1.80 -17.92 11.81
C GLN A 60 -2.12 -16.87 10.73
N PHE A 61 -1.61 -17.04 9.51
CA PHE A 61 -1.70 -16.05 8.44
C PHE A 61 -2.61 -16.46 7.29
N SER A 62 -3.43 -17.50 7.48
CA SER A 62 -4.25 -18.08 6.42
C SER A 62 -5.73 -18.16 6.82
N GLY A 63 -6.61 -18.07 5.82
CA GLY A 63 -8.03 -18.38 5.98
C GLY A 63 -8.80 -17.31 6.78
N PRO A 64 -9.86 -17.70 7.51
CA PRO A 64 -10.74 -16.74 8.18
C PRO A 64 -10.04 -15.83 9.18
N SER A 65 -8.98 -16.29 9.85
CA SER A 65 -8.20 -15.48 10.79
C SER A 65 -7.49 -14.32 10.11
N PHE A 66 -6.98 -14.52 8.89
CA PHE A 66 -6.36 -13.45 8.12
C PHE A 66 -7.37 -12.36 7.74
N LEU A 67 -8.50 -12.74 7.15
CA LEU A 67 -9.55 -11.77 6.80
C LEU A 67 -10.14 -11.11 8.06
N GLY A 68 -10.32 -11.84 9.15
CA GLY A 68 -10.78 -11.27 10.41
C GLY A 68 -9.87 -10.17 10.98
N ALA A 69 -8.57 -10.21 10.67
CA ALA A 69 -7.60 -9.19 11.08
C ALA A 69 -7.44 -8.05 10.07
N TRP A 70 -7.62 -8.31 8.77
CA TRP A 70 -7.19 -7.41 7.69
C TRP A 70 -8.29 -6.94 6.74
N GLU A 71 -9.52 -7.44 6.86
CA GLU A 71 -10.65 -6.99 6.02
C GLU A 71 -10.85 -5.47 6.10
N GLY A 72 -10.97 -4.82 4.95
CA GLY A 72 -11.15 -3.35 4.84
C GLY A 72 -9.85 -2.55 4.97
N GLY A 73 -8.79 -3.16 5.50
CA GLY A 73 -7.46 -2.60 5.56
C GLY A 73 -6.77 -2.51 4.19
N SER A 74 -5.60 -1.88 4.18
CA SER A 74 -4.73 -1.79 3.00
C SER A 74 -3.50 -2.69 3.11
N ALA A 75 -2.95 -3.06 1.96
CA ALA A 75 -1.66 -3.76 1.90
C ALA A 75 -0.54 -2.95 2.58
N GLN A 76 -0.64 -1.61 2.60
CA GLN A 76 0.31 -0.74 3.29
C GLN A 76 0.29 -0.95 4.81
N GLU A 77 -0.89 -1.08 5.41
CA GLU A 77 -1.03 -1.25 6.87
C GLU A 77 -0.38 -2.57 7.30
N LEU A 78 -0.64 -3.66 6.58
CA LEU A 78 0.02 -4.94 6.82
C LEU A 78 1.54 -4.85 6.56
N PHE A 79 1.97 -4.20 5.48
CA PHE A 79 3.38 -4.00 5.18
C PHE A 79 4.11 -3.23 6.30
N HIS A 80 3.51 -2.15 6.81
CA HIS A 80 4.07 -1.36 7.91
C HIS A 80 4.15 -2.19 9.18
N LEU A 81 3.07 -2.89 9.55
CA LEU A 81 3.07 -3.73 10.75
C LEU A 81 4.18 -4.78 10.70
N ILE A 82 4.34 -5.51 9.59
CA ILE A 82 5.41 -6.50 9.47
C ILE A 82 6.77 -5.81 9.53
N ARG A 83 6.96 -4.68 8.85
CA ARG A 83 8.26 -4.00 8.84
C ARG A 83 8.63 -3.38 10.19
N GLU A 84 7.69 -2.84 10.93
CA GLU A 84 7.94 -2.09 12.17
C GLU A 84 8.01 -2.99 13.40
N GLU A 85 7.34 -4.14 13.36
CA GLU A 85 7.25 -5.06 14.50
C GLU A 85 8.01 -6.38 14.29
N MET A 86 8.46 -6.68 13.06
CA MET A 86 9.15 -7.94 12.74
C MET A 86 10.53 -7.73 12.10
N PRO A 87 11.47 -8.67 12.34
CA PRO A 87 11.44 -9.74 13.35
C PRO A 87 11.31 -9.21 14.79
N PHE A 88 10.64 -9.94 15.68
CA PHE A 88 10.33 -9.46 17.05
C PHE A 88 11.57 -9.06 17.86
N ASP A 89 12.68 -9.77 17.68
CA ASP A 89 13.96 -9.53 18.33
C ASP A 89 14.76 -8.38 17.67
N ASN A 90 14.47 -8.05 16.41
CA ASN A 90 15.19 -7.04 15.67
C ASN A 90 14.34 -6.38 14.55
N PRO A 91 13.35 -5.55 14.90
CA PRO A 91 12.39 -5.05 13.92
C PRO A 91 13.02 -4.18 12.82
N GLY A 92 12.46 -4.26 11.61
CA GLY A 92 12.86 -3.41 10.48
C GLY A 92 14.19 -3.74 9.83
N THR A 93 14.79 -4.89 10.15
CA THR A 93 16.14 -5.24 9.69
C THR A 93 16.21 -5.96 8.37
N LEU A 94 15.09 -6.47 7.84
CA LEU A 94 15.10 -7.02 6.48
C LEU A 94 15.12 -5.89 5.45
N PRO A 95 15.72 -6.13 4.27
CA PRO A 95 15.56 -5.26 3.13
C PRO A 95 14.07 -5.06 2.79
N ARG A 96 13.71 -3.85 2.34
CA ARG A 96 12.34 -3.49 1.99
C ARG A 96 11.70 -4.50 1.04
N GLU A 97 12.44 -4.94 0.02
CA GLU A 97 11.94 -5.90 -0.95
C GLU A 97 11.55 -7.25 -0.33
N GLN A 98 12.22 -7.68 0.73
CA GLN A 98 11.86 -8.93 1.41
C GLN A 98 10.53 -8.80 2.14
N TYR A 99 10.23 -7.66 2.76
CA TYR A 99 8.91 -7.42 3.35
C TYR A 99 7.80 -7.41 2.30
N VAL A 100 8.05 -6.84 1.12
CA VAL A 100 7.08 -6.86 0.01
C VAL A 100 6.88 -8.27 -0.55
N ASP A 101 7.96 -9.04 -0.70
CA ASP A 101 7.89 -10.43 -1.11
C ASP A 101 7.13 -11.27 -0.07
N ILE A 102 7.39 -11.09 1.23
CA ILE A 102 6.64 -11.73 2.32
C ILE A 102 5.14 -11.39 2.21
N LEU A 103 4.80 -10.13 1.98
CA LEU A 103 3.41 -9.72 1.79
C LEU A 103 2.76 -10.41 0.58
N ALA A 104 3.47 -10.54 -0.55
CA ALA A 104 2.99 -11.30 -1.70
C ALA A 104 2.79 -12.80 -1.36
N TYR A 105 3.64 -13.37 -0.52
CA TYR A 105 3.46 -14.73 -0.03
C TYR A 105 2.22 -14.89 0.86
N LEU A 106 1.96 -13.94 1.77
CA LEU A 106 0.74 -13.94 2.58
C LEU A 106 -0.51 -13.85 1.71
N PHE A 107 -0.46 -13.09 0.61
CA PHE A 107 -1.56 -13.03 -0.34
C PHE A 107 -1.78 -14.36 -1.08
N LYS A 108 -0.71 -15.01 -1.54
CA LYS A 108 -0.76 -16.37 -2.11
C LYS A 108 -1.35 -17.38 -1.11
N LEU A 109 -0.95 -17.30 0.15
CA LEU A 109 -1.41 -18.20 1.21
C LEU A 109 -2.93 -18.10 1.45
N ASN A 110 -3.52 -16.93 1.17
CA ASN A 110 -4.95 -16.67 1.28
C ASN A 110 -5.72 -16.83 -0.03
N GLY A 111 -5.08 -17.37 -1.08
CA GLY A 111 -5.75 -17.71 -2.33
C GLY A 111 -6.11 -16.51 -3.22
N PHE A 112 -5.56 -15.33 -2.93
CA PHE A 112 -5.66 -14.20 -3.86
C PHE A 112 -4.88 -14.53 -5.14
N PRO A 113 -5.39 -14.15 -6.33
CA PRO A 113 -4.77 -14.53 -7.59
C PRO A 113 -3.43 -13.82 -7.80
N ALA A 114 -2.46 -14.53 -8.39
CA ALA A 114 -1.24 -13.92 -8.90
C ALA A 114 -1.48 -13.33 -10.30
N GLY A 115 -0.78 -12.25 -10.62
CA GLY A 115 -0.80 -11.58 -11.93
C GLY A 115 0.59 -11.38 -12.53
N SER A 116 0.64 -10.55 -13.56
CA SER A 116 1.87 -10.14 -14.25
C SER A 116 2.52 -8.89 -13.63
N ARG A 117 1.79 -8.15 -12.80
CA ARG A 117 2.29 -6.92 -12.18
C ARG A 117 2.85 -7.21 -10.79
N PRO A 118 4.08 -6.78 -10.49
CA PRO A 118 4.63 -6.96 -9.17
C PRO A 118 3.90 -6.11 -8.14
N LEU A 119 3.83 -6.62 -6.90
CA LEU A 119 3.46 -5.86 -5.74
C LEU A 119 4.49 -4.74 -5.55
N PRO A 120 4.06 -3.47 -5.44
CA PRO A 120 4.97 -2.34 -5.43
C PRO A 120 5.76 -2.24 -4.12
N GLY A 121 6.98 -1.71 -4.22
CA GLY A 121 7.84 -1.39 -3.09
C GLY A 121 7.39 -0.17 -2.28
N GLU A 122 6.63 0.71 -2.93
CA GLU A 122 6.30 2.03 -2.40
C GLU A 122 5.03 2.01 -1.53
N PRO A 123 5.09 2.53 -0.28
CA PRO A 123 3.95 2.51 0.63
C PRO A 123 2.69 3.19 0.08
N LEU A 124 2.85 4.28 -0.68
CA LEU A 124 1.72 5.00 -1.28
C LEU A 124 0.98 4.18 -2.34
N GLU A 125 1.69 3.29 -3.05
CA GLU A 125 1.07 2.39 -4.01
C GLU A 125 0.40 1.19 -3.32
N LEU A 126 0.99 0.71 -2.22
CA LEU A 126 0.39 -0.33 -1.39
C LEU A 126 -0.91 0.14 -0.72
N LYS A 127 -1.01 1.44 -0.37
CA LYS A 127 -2.21 2.04 0.23
C LYS A 127 -3.45 1.91 -0.65
N GLN A 128 -3.23 1.82 -1.98
CA GLN A 128 -4.31 1.69 -2.96
C GLN A 128 -4.83 0.25 -3.11
N ILE A 129 -4.22 -0.74 -2.44
CA ILE A 129 -4.61 -2.15 -2.49
C ILE A 129 -5.40 -2.50 -1.24
N ARG A 130 -6.71 -2.74 -1.39
CA ARG A 130 -7.57 -3.20 -0.31
C ARG A 130 -7.47 -4.70 -0.08
N ILE A 131 -7.36 -5.09 1.18
CA ILE A 131 -7.50 -6.48 1.62
C ILE A 131 -8.99 -6.66 1.91
N GLN A 132 -9.62 -7.56 1.16
CA GLN A 132 -11.05 -7.82 1.28
C GLN A 132 -11.38 -9.24 0.87
N SER A 133 -12.50 -9.73 1.37
CA SER A 133 -13.13 -10.99 1.00
C SER A 133 -13.47 -11.03 -0.50
N LYS A 134 -13.64 -12.25 -1.03
CA LYS A 134 -13.97 -12.42 -2.45
C LYS A 134 -15.29 -11.70 -2.74
N PRO A 135 -15.36 -10.79 -3.73
CA PRO A 135 -16.62 -10.20 -4.13
C PRO A 135 -17.60 -11.30 -4.55
N GLU A 136 -18.83 -11.24 -4.05
CA GLU A 136 -19.88 -12.12 -4.54
C GLU A 136 -20.06 -11.89 -6.05
N ALA A 137 -20.11 -12.99 -6.81
CA ALA A 137 -20.44 -12.89 -8.23
C ALA A 137 -21.88 -12.38 -8.32
N LYS A 138 -22.06 -11.23 -8.96
CA LYS A 138 -23.38 -10.67 -9.26
C LYS A 138 -24.14 -11.54 -10.26
#